data_AF-A0A918F1Y0-F1
#
_entry.id   AF-A0A918F1Y0-F1
#
_cell.length_a   1.000
_cell.length_b   1.000
_cell.length_c   1.000
_cell.angle_alpha   90.00
_cell.angle_beta   90.00
_cell.angle_gamma   90.00
#
_symmetry.space_group_name_H-M   'P 1'
#
loop_
_entity.id
_entity.type
_entity.pdbx_description
1 polymer ?
#
loop_
_entity_poly.entity_id
_entity_poly.type
_entity_poly.pdbx_seq_one_letter_code
_entity_poly.pdbx_strand_id
1 'polypeptide(L)'
;MLRPFVVPFAAALLLPLSAALVYRALPAAGSGMLAAPPNDSREGIHREGRLRLPPMPEVVGGQIAYFPPPLPTVTVEIPLPPRPAPALPTVTVSVPRSPASIQNAHSPGSPQVGQSGAVRPGAVQIANVHTDTPGVTQAAPTGLSTLTPLNEGVPVTMTRLQVGRVQVALLRGGLPVSRHVLWRSSVVQFIKASGAVAGVNGTFFKDAAIASNDSNMMGPLLTADGTFLRESDAYLLGRITGRPLVAWSNTQFLVTAFRPATMNRKAQVQALLPGVTDAFVAGAWLVRGGHAISAADMKRYASSDAQEVRPRVFFGVTKDGLGIAGATITPVSSAGLARIAEQVGAQEAVLMDSGYSTSLIYGAQVLAVGHASRKVPSRPVPHAIVFFNPSSVQAQGKPLPGK
;
A
#
# COMPACT_ATOMS: atom_id res chain seq x y z
N MET A 1 -22.70 56.24 25.20
CA MET A 1 -21.76 57.02 24.37
C MET A 1 -20.44 56.25 24.30
N LEU A 2 -19.91 56.02 23.09
CA LEU A 2 -18.72 55.20 22.89
C LEU A 2 -17.42 55.96 23.20
N ARG A 3 -16.40 55.25 23.69
CA ARG A 3 -14.99 55.69 23.66
C ARG A 3 -14.27 54.95 22.52
N PRO A 4 -13.49 55.62 21.66
CA PRO A 4 -12.72 54.95 20.62
C PRO A 4 -11.44 54.32 21.20
N PHE A 5 -11.10 53.14 20.70
CA PHE A 5 -9.81 52.48 20.93
C PHE A 5 -8.87 52.87 19.79
N VAL A 6 -7.66 53.34 20.10
CA VAL A 6 -6.63 53.65 19.09
C VAL A 6 -5.58 52.55 19.12
N VAL A 7 -5.32 51.95 17.95
CA VAL A 7 -4.21 51.00 17.74
C VAL A 7 -3.38 51.52 16.56
N PRO A 8 -2.06 51.67 16.70
CA PRO A 8 -1.22 52.17 15.61
C PRO A 8 -0.96 51.10 14.56
N PHE A 9 -1.07 51.50 13.28
CA PHE A 9 -0.60 50.74 12.13
C PHE A 9 0.94 50.72 12.11
N ALA A 10 1.54 49.54 11.93
CA ALA A 10 2.95 49.40 11.55
C ALA A 10 3.02 48.66 10.21
N ALA A 11 3.40 49.39 9.15
CA ALA A 11 3.57 48.82 7.82
C ALA A 11 4.97 48.21 7.69
N ALA A 12 5.05 46.92 7.35
CA ALA A 12 6.29 46.26 6.99
C ALA A 12 6.43 46.20 5.46
N LEU A 13 7.47 46.84 4.93
CA LEU A 13 7.73 46.93 3.50
C LEU A 13 8.34 45.62 2.94
N LEU A 14 7.86 45.17 1.79
CA LEU A 14 8.46 44.07 1.03
C LEU A 14 9.58 44.59 0.13
N LEU A 15 10.77 43.95 0.18
CA LEU A 15 11.79 44.02 -0.88
C LEU A 15 12.41 42.62 -1.09
N PRO A 16 12.73 42.23 -2.34
CA PRO A 16 13.28 40.92 -2.66
C PRO A 16 14.80 40.89 -2.59
N LEU A 17 15.36 39.77 -2.11
CA LEU A 17 16.79 39.50 -2.13
C LEU A 17 17.12 38.42 -3.17
N SER A 18 17.61 38.86 -4.32
CA SER A 18 18.15 37.99 -5.38
C SER A 18 19.57 37.55 -5.03
N ALA A 19 19.80 36.25 -4.83
CA ALA A 19 21.14 35.71 -4.63
C ALA A 19 21.81 35.41 -5.99
N ALA A 20 22.93 36.08 -6.27
CA ALA A 20 23.68 35.94 -7.51
C ALA A 20 24.59 34.69 -7.54
N LEU A 21 24.77 34.12 -8.73
CA LEU A 21 25.75 33.08 -9.01
C LEU A 21 27.18 33.63 -8.85
N VAL A 22 28.04 32.95 -8.08
CA VAL A 22 29.49 33.21 -8.07
C VAL A 22 30.24 31.98 -8.56
N TYR A 23 30.65 32.02 -9.83
CA TYR A 23 31.63 31.09 -10.37
C TYR A 23 33.02 31.50 -9.87
N ARG A 24 33.75 30.59 -9.23
CA ARG A 24 35.15 30.81 -8.83
C ARG A 24 36.06 29.92 -9.66
N ALA A 25 36.72 30.51 -10.65
CA ALA A 25 37.78 29.86 -11.41
C ALA A 25 39.05 29.72 -10.55
N LEU A 26 39.78 28.61 -10.72
CA LEU A 26 41.13 28.42 -10.18
C LEU A 26 42.17 28.74 -11.27
N PRO A 27 43.33 29.33 -10.92
CA PRO A 27 44.31 29.81 -11.89
C PRO A 27 45.24 28.70 -12.40
N ALA A 28 45.79 28.90 -13.59
CA ALA A 28 46.85 28.08 -14.16
C ALA A 28 48.24 28.64 -13.83
N ALA A 29 49.15 27.75 -13.43
CA ALA A 29 50.61 27.88 -13.41
C ALA A 29 51.18 26.44 -13.29
N GLY A 30 52.38 26.10 -13.74
CA GLY A 30 53.45 26.82 -14.42
C GLY A 30 54.64 25.85 -14.59
N SER A 31 55.47 26.04 -15.62
CA SER A 31 56.47 25.05 -16.05
C SER A 31 57.63 24.81 -15.05
N GLY A 32 58.20 23.60 -15.07
CA GLY A 32 59.46 23.27 -14.37
C GLY A 32 60.20 22.10 -15.04
N MET A 33 61.40 22.35 -15.57
CA MET A 33 62.29 21.37 -16.21
C MET A 33 63.05 20.51 -15.19
N LEU A 34 63.37 19.26 -15.57
CA LEU A 34 64.65 18.61 -15.29
C LEU A 34 64.87 17.48 -16.31
N ALA A 35 66.12 17.13 -16.61
CA ALA A 35 66.49 16.46 -17.87
C ALA A 35 67.33 15.17 -17.69
N ALA A 36 67.08 14.21 -18.59
CA ALA A 36 68.05 13.25 -19.19
C ALA A 36 68.79 12.24 -18.25
N PRO A 37 69.46 11.17 -18.75
CA PRO A 37 69.84 10.88 -20.14
C PRO A 37 69.54 9.38 -20.55
N PRO A 38 70.26 8.65 -21.44
CA PRO A 38 69.61 7.96 -22.58
C PRO A 38 70.04 6.46 -22.79
N ASN A 39 69.73 5.93 -24.00
CA ASN A 39 70.19 4.65 -24.59
C ASN A 39 69.66 3.34 -23.98
N ASP A 40 69.56 2.21 -24.69
CA ASP A 40 69.35 1.92 -26.14
C ASP A 40 69.03 0.40 -26.25
N SER A 41 68.79 -0.11 -27.46
CA SER A 41 68.77 -1.51 -27.89
C SER A 41 67.49 -2.36 -27.67
N ARG A 42 66.79 -2.56 -28.80
CA ARG A 42 66.37 -3.84 -29.41
C ARG A 42 66.09 -5.04 -28.47
N GLU A 43 64.86 -5.55 -28.51
CA GLU A 43 64.46 -6.67 -29.38
C GLU A 43 62.93 -6.87 -29.33
N GLY A 44 62.34 -7.51 -30.35
CA GLY A 44 60.89 -7.69 -30.45
C GLY A 44 60.46 -9.14 -30.21
N ILE A 45 59.21 -9.34 -29.79
CA ILE A 45 58.43 -10.59 -29.97
C ILE A 45 56.95 -10.22 -30.05
N HIS A 46 56.23 -10.83 -31.01
CA HIS A 46 54.78 -10.77 -31.10
C HIS A 46 54.10 -11.54 -29.94
N ARG A 47 53.05 -10.95 -29.35
CA ARG A 47 51.76 -11.66 -29.16
C ARG A 47 50.63 -10.71 -28.81
N GLU A 48 49.48 -10.93 -29.43
CA GLU A 48 48.27 -10.15 -29.20
C GLU A 48 47.65 -10.49 -27.83
N GLY A 49 47.25 -9.46 -27.09
CA GLY A 49 46.65 -9.60 -25.76
C GLY A 49 45.93 -8.32 -25.35
N ARG A 50 44.93 -7.88 -26.13
CA ARG A 50 44.09 -6.72 -25.77
C ARG A 50 43.32 -7.02 -24.49
N LEU A 51 43.85 -6.59 -23.34
CA LEU A 51 43.03 -6.35 -22.15
C LEU A 51 41.96 -5.31 -22.53
N ARG A 52 40.72 -5.76 -22.69
CA ARG A 52 39.58 -4.84 -22.67
C ARG A 52 39.38 -4.36 -21.24
N LEU A 53 39.82 -3.15 -20.96
CA LEU A 53 39.32 -2.41 -19.79
C LEU A 53 37.79 -2.38 -19.86
N PRO A 54 37.07 -2.56 -18.73
CA PRO A 54 35.62 -2.44 -18.71
C PRO A 54 35.22 -1.02 -19.14
N PRO A 55 34.06 -0.84 -19.82
CA PRO A 55 33.59 0.48 -20.19
C PRO A 55 33.38 1.33 -18.94
N MET A 56 33.96 2.52 -18.93
CA MET A 56 33.69 3.54 -17.91
C MET A 56 32.19 3.87 -17.91
N PRO A 57 31.55 4.08 -16.75
CA PRO A 57 30.13 4.35 -16.70
C PRO A 57 29.78 5.66 -17.40
N GLU A 58 28.76 5.60 -18.26
CA GLU A 58 28.25 6.74 -19.01
C GLU A 58 27.55 7.73 -18.06
N VAL A 59 28.04 8.98 -18.03
CA VAL A 59 27.52 10.02 -17.13
C VAL A 59 26.31 10.70 -17.79
N VAL A 60 25.11 10.22 -17.46
CA VAL A 60 23.85 10.89 -17.82
C VAL A 60 23.24 11.49 -16.56
N GLY A 61 23.15 12.82 -16.49
CA GLY A 61 22.43 13.54 -15.42
C GLY A 61 23.15 13.66 -14.07
N GLY A 62 24.47 13.44 -14.00
CA GLY A 62 25.27 13.79 -12.82
C GLY A 62 25.14 12.86 -11.60
N GLN A 63 24.55 11.67 -11.74
CA GLN A 63 24.58 10.63 -10.70
C GLN A 63 25.32 9.38 -11.19
N ILE A 64 26.36 8.98 -10.45
CA ILE A 64 27.08 7.72 -10.70
C ILE A 64 26.26 6.58 -10.08
N ALA A 65 25.57 5.82 -10.92
CA ALA A 65 24.84 4.62 -10.50
C ALA A 65 25.79 3.41 -10.43
N TYR A 66 26.22 3.05 -9.21
CA TYR A 66 26.98 1.81 -8.99
C TYR A 66 26.04 0.61 -8.98
N PHE A 67 26.18 -0.28 -9.97
CA PHE A 67 25.42 -1.53 -10.05
C PHE A 67 26.32 -2.70 -9.60
N PRO A 68 26.14 -3.26 -8.39
CA PRO A 68 26.82 -4.50 -8.01
C PRO A 68 26.33 -5.67 -8.88
N PRO A 69 27.15 -6.71 -9.09
CA PRO A 69 26.73 -7.90 -9.82
C PRO A 69 25.53 -8.58 -9.13
N PRO A 70 24.63 -9.24 -9.89
CA PRO A 70 23.48 -9.92 -9.31
C PRO A 70 23.93 -11.10 -8.43
N LEU A 71 23.31 -11.21 -7.25
CA LEU A 71 23.44 -12.39 -6.40
C LEU A 71 22.78 -13.61 -7.07
N PRO A 72 23.24 -14.85 -6.77
CA PRO A 72 22.64 -16.06 -7.30
C PRO A 72 21.14 -16.12 -7.00
N THR A 73 20.34 -16.39 -8.02
CA THR A 73 18.88 -16.51 -7.89
C THR A 73 18.51 -17.98 -7.77
N VAL A 74 17.94 -18.38 -6.64
CA VAL A 74 17.32 -19.70 -6.47
C VAL A 74 15.90 -19.62 -7.02
N THR A 75 15.64 -20.31 -8.13
CA THR A 75 14.28 -20.43 -8.67
C THR A 75 13.59 -21.60 -8.00
N VAL A 76 12.52 -21.34 -7.23
CA VAL A 76 11.62 -22.37 -6.72
C VAL A 76 10.34 -22.33 -7.54
N GLU A 77 10.07 -23.41 -8.27
CA GLU A 77 8.76 -23.62 -8.90
C GLU A 77 7.79 -24.18 -7.85
N ILE A 78 6.71 -23.46 -7.57
CA ILE A 78 5.62 -23.96 -6.74
C ILE A 78 4.55 -24.51 -7.70
N PRO A 79 4.32 -25.84 -7.73
CA PRO A 79 3.31 -26.41 -8.61
C PRO A 79 1.92 -25.89 -8.23
N LEU A 80 1.11 -25.57 -9.25
CA LEU A 80 -0.27 -25.13 -9.03
C LEU A 80 -1.08 -26.27 -8.40
N PRO A 81 -1.95 -26.00 -7.40
CA PRO A 81 -2.87 -27.01 -6.93
C PRO A 81 -3.81 -27.46 -8.06
N PRO A 82 -4.23 -28.73 -8.10
CA PRO A 82 -5.12 -29.23 -9.13
C PRO A 82 -6.42 -28.42 -9.14
N ARG A 83 -6.90 -28.11 -10.35
CA ARG A 83 -8.14 -27.36 -10.53
C ARG A 83 -9.29 -28.19 -9.91
N PRO A 84 -10.12 -27.63 -9.01
CA PRO A 84 -11.25 -28.37 -8.46
C PRO A 84 -12.15 -28.84 -9.61
N ALA A 85 -12.59 -30.10 -9.56
CA ALA A 85 -13.50 -30.66 -10.54
C ALA A 85 -14.79 -29.82 -10.60
N PRO A 86 -15.39 -29.62 -11.80
CA PRO A 86 -16.66 -28.93 -11.90
C PRO A 86 -17.71 -29.67 -11.06
N ALA A 87 -18.39 -28.94 -10.18
CA ALA A 87 -19.46 -29.52 -9.38
C ALA A 87 -20.56 -30.07 -10.30
N LEU A 88 -20.94 -31.33 -10.08
CA LEU A 88 -22.08 -31.93 -10.77
C LEU A 88 -23.35 -31.13 -10.44
N PRO A 89 -24.25 -30.91 -11.41
CA PRO A 89 -25.45 -30.13 -11.17
C PRO A 89 -26.40 -30.85 -10.20
N THR A 90 -26.65 -30.25 -9.04
CA THR A 90 -27.64 -30.74 -8.09
C THR A 90 -29.04 -30.53 -8.66
N VAL A 91 -29.72 -31.63 -9.03
CA VAL A 91 -31.12 -31.61 -9.47
C VAL A 91 -32.02 -31.63 -8.24
N THR A 92 -32.57 -30.47 -7.86
CA THR A 92 -33.56 -30.37 -6.78
C THR A 92 -34.95 -30.73 -7.31
N VAL A 93 -35.47 -31.90 -6.91
CA VAL A 93 -36.85 -32.31 -7.21
C VAL A 93 -37.79 -31.75 -6.15
N SER A 94 -38.58 -30.73 -6.51
CA SER A 94 -39.62 -30.16 -5.65
C SER A 94 -40.91 -30.97 -5.73
N VAL A 95 -41.28 -31.65 -4.64
CA VAL A 95 -42.56 -32.37 -4.53
C VAL A 95 -43.65 -31.39 -4.06
N PRO A 96 -44.80 -31.25 -4.77
CA PRO A 96 -45.89 -30.39 -4.33
C PRO A 96 -46.63 -31.01 -3.13
N ARG A 97 -46.99 -30.19 -2.14
CA ARG A 97 -47.88 -30.58 -1.03
C ARG A 97 -49.33 -30.36 -1.41
N SER A 98 -50.18 -31.38 -1.20
CA SER A 98 -51.64 -31.26 -1.28
C SER A 98 -52.20 -30.43 -0.11
N PRO A 99 -53.35 -29.75 -0.30
CA PRO A 99 -53.99 -28.96 0.74
C PRO A 99 -54.86 -29.83 1.66
N ALA A 100 -55.02 -29.40 2.92
CA ALA A 100 -55.93 -30.04 3.86
C ALA A 100 -56.84 -29.02 4.57
N SER A 101 -58.15 -29.22 4.37
CA SER A 101 -59.23 -29.09 5.35
C SER A 101 -59.69 -27.70 5.83
N ILE A 102 -60.94 -27.42 5.46
CA ILE A 102 -61.83 -26.38 6.00
C ILE A 102 -62.43 -26.85 7.34
N GLN A 103 -62.64 -25.92 8.30
CA GLN A 103 -63.71 -26.04 9.29
C GLN A 103 -64.33 -24.67 9.60
N ASN A 104 -65.66 -24.59 9.52
CA ASN A 104 -66.50 -23.46 9.99
C ASN A 104 -66.80 -23.67 11.51
N ALA A 105 -67.28 -22.73 12.33
CA ALA A 105 -68.42 -21.85 12.10
C ALA A 105 -68.73 -20.93 13.32
N HIS A 106 -69.76 -20.08 13.14
CA HIS A 106 -70.60 -19.36 14.14
C HIS A 106 -70.22 -17.95 14.63
N SER A 107 -71.20 -17.05 14.48
CA SER A 107 -71.26 -15.60 14.78
C SER A 107 -72.04 -15.38 16.12
N PRO A 108 -72.67 -14.22 16.52
CA PRO A 108 -73.15 -13.04 15.75
C PRO A 108 -72.94 -11.63 16.39
N GLY A 109 -73.36 -10.55 15.69
CA GLY A 109 -73.54 -9.21 16.30
C GLY A 109 -73.39 -7.99 15.36
N SER A 110 -74.46 -7.61 14.64
CA SER A 110 -74.60 -6.43 13.74
C SER A 110 -74.80 -5.07 14.48
N PRO A 111 -75.17 -3.90 13.87
CA PRO A 111 -75.31 -3.50 12.43
C PRO A 111 -74.87 -2.05 12.01
N GLN A 112 -74.72 -1.81 10.68
CA GLN A 112 -75.05 -0.57 9.88
C GLN A 112 -74.35 0.79 10.19
N VAL A 113 -74.23 1.82 9.31
CA VAL A 113 -74.59 2.17 7.89
C VAL A 113 -73.58 3.27 7.40
N GLY A 114 -73.40 3.72 6.14
CA GLY A 114 -73.96 3.42 4.81
C GLY A 114 -73.76 4.59 3.80
N GLN A 115 -73.96 4.37 2.48
CA GLN A 115 -73.95 5.34 1.33
C GLN A 115 -72.56 5.94 0.94
N SER A 116 -72.05 5.92 -0.31
CA SER A 116 -72.55 6.16 -1.70
C SER A 116 -72.35 7.62 -2.17
N GLY A 117 -71.56 7.85 -3.24
CA GLY A 117 -71.32 9.17 -3.86
C GLY A 117 -70.33 9.13 -5.05
N ALA A 118 -70.47 10.03 -6.03
CA ALA A 118 -69.93 9.84 -7.41
C ALA A 118 -68.85 10.84 -7.89
N VAL A 119 -67.86 10.31 -8.64
CA VAL A 119 -67.37 10.75 -9.98
C VAL A 119 -66.96 12.23 -10.27
N ARG A 120 -65.65 12.41 -10.58
CA ARG A 120 -64.98 13.45 -11.46
C ARG A 120 -64.86 14.92 -10.96
N PRO A 121 -63.94 15.74 -11.54
CA PRO A 121 -62.55 15.43 -11.95
C PRO A 121 -61.52 16.54 -11.58
N GLY A 122 -60.22 16.19 -11.62
CA GLY A 122 -59.16 17.14 -12.00
C GLY A 122 -58.44 17.92 -10.88
N ALA A 123 -57.28 17.41 -10.45
CA ALA A 123 -56.12 18.21 -10.06
C ALA A 123 -54.87 17.32 -10.10
N VAL A 124 -53.94 17.58 -11.03
CA VAL A 124 -52.62 16.91 -11.02
C VAL A 124 -51.74 17.64 -10.00
N GLN A 125 -51.85 17.25 -8.73
CA GLN A 125 -50.85 17.60 -7.74
C GLN A 125 -49.63 16.69 -7.94
N ILE A 126 -48.50 17.26 -8.34
CA ILE A 126 -47.21 16.59 -8.29
C ILE A 126 -46.81 16.53 -6.81
N ALA A 127 -47.32 15.51 -6.12
CA ALA A 127 -46.77 15.11 -4.83
C ALA A 127 -45.34 14.62 -5.09
N ASN A 128 -44.36 15.21 -4.41
CA ASN A 128 -43.00 14.70 -4.39
C ASN A 128 -43.06 13.27 -3.86
N VAL A 129 -42.89 12.28 -4.74
CA VAL A 129 -42.68 10.89 -4.33
C VAL A 129 -41.34 10.87 -3.63
N HIS A 130 -41.39 10.92 -2.31
CA HIS A 130 -40.28 10.54 -1.47
C HIS A 130 -40.02 9.07 -1.79
N THR A 131 -39.07 8.81 -2.68
CA THR A 131 -38.55 7.46 -2.86
C THR A 131 -37.74 7.16 -1.62
N ASP A 132 -38.44 6.68 -0.59
CA ASP A 132 -37.87 5.91 0.51
C ASP A 132 -37.17 4.70 -0.10
N THR A 133 -35.94 4.95 -0.55
CA THR A 133 -34.96 3.91 -0.80
C THR A 133 -34.72 3.31 0.57
N PRO A 134 -35.14 2.07 0.86
CA PRO A 134 -34.93 1.49 2.17
C PRO A 134 -33.44 1.56 2.42
N GLY A 135 -33.06 2.30 3.45
CA GLY A 135 -31.65 2.54 3.75
C GLY A 135 -30.98 1.18 3.84
N VAL A 136 -30.09 0.88 2.89
CA VAL A 136 -29.20 -0.26 3.02
C VAL A 136 -28.28 0.11 4.18
N THR A 137 -28.74 -0.18 5.40
CA THR A 137 -27.92 -0.25 6.59
C THR A 137 -26.92 -1.35 6.29
N GLN A 138 -25.82 -0.95 5.66
CA GLN A 138 -24.85 -1.86 5.10
C GLN A 138 -24.18 -2.53 6.29
N ALA A 139 -24.72 -3.69 6.66
CA ALA A 139 -24.31 -4.43 7.83
C ALA A 139 -22.80 -4.65 7.70
N ALA A 140 -22.03 -3.93 8.52
CA ALA A 140 -20.60 -4.07 8.56
C ALA A 140 -20.32 -5.56 8.82
N PRO A 141 -19.48 -6.23 8.02
CA PRO A 141 -19.26 -7.66 8.19
C PRO A 141 -18.82 -7.90 9.64
N THR A 142 -19.56 -8.72 10.37
CA THR A 142 -19.21 -9.26 11.69
C THR A 142 -18.05 -10.27 11.61
N GLY A 143 -17.21 -10.14 10.57
CA GLY A 143 -16.06 -10.99 10.35
C GLY A 143 -15.01 -10.71 11.41
N LEU A 144 -14.80 -11.71 12.26
CA LEU A 144 -13.80 -11.78 13.32
C LEU A 144 -12.45 -11.17 12.92
N SER A 145 -11.95 -10.24 13.72
CA SER A 145 -10.59 -9.73 13.62
C SER A 145 -9.59 -10.87 13.84
N THR A 146 -8.72 -11.15 12.87
CA THR A 146 -7.62 -12.10 13.07
C THR A 146 -6.47 -11.39 13.78
N LEU A 147 -6.24 -11.71 15.05
CA LEU A 147 -5.04 -11.31 15.77
C LEU A 147 -3.98 -12.41 15.58
N THR A 148 -2.86 -12.08 14.94
CA THR A 148 -1.77 -13.02 14.65
C THR A 148 -0.55 -12.60 15.47
N PRO A 149 0.13 -13.50 16.21
CA PRO A 149 1.41 -13.18 16.83
C PRO A 149 2.43 -12.74 15.77
N LEU A 150 3.28 -11.77 16.09
CA LEU A 150 4.37 -11.33 15.22
C LEU A 150 5.69 -11.94 15.71
N ASN A 151 6.44 -12.55 14.80
CA ASN A 151 7.71 -13.21 15.07
C ASN A 151 8.85 -12.38 14.47
N GLU A 152 9.37 -11.45 15.27
CA GLU A 152 10.48 -10.56 14.91
C GLU A 152 11.86 -11.21 14.99
N GLY A 153 11.97 -12.45 15.50
CA GLY A 153 13.24 -13.15 15.76
C GLY A 153 13.93 -13.77 14.54
N VAL A 154 13.25 -13.82 13.39
CA VAL A 154 13.79 -14.38 12.14
C VAL A 154 14.31 -13.25 11.24
N PRO A 155 15.54 -13.32 10.70
CA PRO A 155 16.03 -12.32 9.75
C PRO A 155 15.17 -12.16 8.48
N VAL A 156 15.24 -10.99 7.85
CA VAL A 156 14.59 -10.75 6.55
C VAL A 156 15.26 -11.62 5.49
N THR A 157 14.45 -12.39 4.79
CA THR A 157 14.84 -13.18 3.61
C THR A 157 14.21 -12.57 2.36
N MET A 158 14.91 -12.71 1.23
CA MET A 158 14.45 -12.28 -0.08
C MET A 158 14.40 -13.48 -1.01
N THR A 159 13.27 -13.66 -1.70
CA THR A 159 13.12 -14.67 -2.75
C THR A 159 12.53 -14.06 -4.02
N ARG A 160 12.94 -14.60 -5.17
CA ARG A 160 12.27 -14.40 -6.45
C ARG A 160 11.75 -15.75 -6.89
N LEU A 161 10.47 -15.82 -7.19
CA LEU A 161 9.77 -17.06 -7.47
C LEU A 161 8.74 -16.86 -8.57
N GLN A 162 8.38 -17.94 -9.24
CA GLN A 162 7.41 -17.92 -10.32
C GLN A 162 6.12 -18.62 -9.87
N VAL A 163 5.03 -17.86 -9.84
CA VAL A 163 3.70 -18.37 -9.50
C VAL A 163 2.93 -18.56 -10.81
N GLY A 164 2.98 -19.78 -11.35
CA GLY A 164 2.46 -20.09 -12.68
C GLY A 164 3.20 -19.30 -13.78
N ARG A 165 2.59 -18.21 -14.26
CA ARG A 165 3.17 -17.30 -15.27
C ARG A 165 3.56 -15.91 -14.73
N VAL A 166 3.43 -15.70 -13.42
CA VAL A 166 3.70 -14.40 -12.77
C VAL A 166 5.03 -14.46 -12.04
N GLN A 167 5.94 -13.55 -12.39
CA GLN A 167 7.16 -13.34 -11.62
C GLN A 167 6.84 -12.49 -10.38
N VAL A 168 7.24 -13.00 -9.20
CA VAL A 168 7.01 -12.39 -7.90
C VAL A 168 8.34 -12.22 -7.18
N ALA A 169 8.54 -11.04 -6.61
CA ALA A 169 9.58 -10.82 -5.60
C ALA A 169 8.93 -10.78 -4.21
N LEU A 170 9.57 -11.39 -3.23
CA LEU A 170 9.04 -11.59 -1.89
C LEU A 170 10.08 -11.25 -0.82
N LEU A 171 9.63 -10.54 0.21
CA LEU A 171 10.31 -10.36 1.49
C LEU A 171 9.56 -11.14 2.57
N ARG A 172 10.28 -11.85 3.44
CA ARG A 172 9.71 -12.58 4.59
C ARG A 172 10.62 -12.50 5.80
N GLY A 173 10.02 -12.29 6.98
CA GLY A 173 10.75 -12.18 8.25
C GLY A 173 11.17 -10.75 8.55
N GLY A 174 11.93 -10.60 9.64
CA GLY A 174 12.25 -9.33 10.27
C GLY A 174 11.04 -8.65 10.90
N LEU A 175 11.29 -7.50 11.52
CA LEU A 175 10.25 -6.62 12.03
C LEU A 175 9.87 -5.58 10.97
N PRO A 176 8.62 -5.58 10.44
CA PRO A 176 8.10 -4.48 9.64
C PRO A 176 7.84 -3.24 10.51
N VAL A 177 8.19 -2.06 9.99
CA VAL A 177 8.00 -0.77 10.65
C VAL A 177 7.47 0.25 9.63
N SER A 178 6.45 1.01 9.99
CA SER A 178 5.89 2.05 9.14
C SER A 178 6.69 3.35 9.26
N ARG A 179 6.94 3.99 8.12
CA ARG A 179 7.66 5.27 8.03
C ARG A 179 6.92 6.23 7.10
N HIS A 180 6.75 7.47 7.54
CA HIS A 180 6.15 8.58 6.78
C HIS A 180 7.15 9.72 6.62
N VAL A 181 7.00 10.52 5.56
CA VAL A 181 7.67 11.82 5.42
C VAL A 181 6.67 12.87 4.91
N LEU A 182 6.92 14.13 5.24
CA LEU A 182 6.06 15.27 4.85
C LEU A 182 6.10 15.59 3.33
N TRP A 183 6.98 14.94 2.58
CA TRP A 183 7.12 15.03 1.12
C TRP A 183 6.94 13.62 0.50
N ARG A 184 7.54 13.34 -0.65
CA ARG A 184 7.58 11.98 -1.22
C ARG A 184 9.01 11.49 -1.40
N SER A 185 9.26 10.27 -0.96
CA SER A 185 10.59 9.67 -0.90
C SER A 185 10.60 8.30 -1.57
N SER A 186 11.74 7.89 -2.13
CA SER A 186 11.89 6.53 -2.64
C SER A 186 12.00 5.53 -1.47
N VAL A 187 11.55 4.29 -1.66
CA VAL A 187 11.74 3.21 -0.66
C VAL A 187 13.22 3.01 -0.32
N VAL A 188 14.13 3.21 -1.27
CA VAL A 188 15.58 3.20 -1.03
C VAL A 188 16.02 4.27 -0.03
N GLN A 189 15.45 5.48 -0.07
CA GLN A 189 15.75 6.55 0.88
C GLN A 189 15.16 6.25 2.27
N PHE A 190 13.95 5.68 2.36
CA PHE A 190 13.39 5.20 3.63
C PHE A 190 14.29 4.15 4.30
N ILE A 191 14.78 3.18 3.53
CA ILE A 191 15.71 2.14 4.02
C ILE A 191 17.01 2.78 4.52
N LYS A 192 17.67 3.61 3.71
CA LYS A 192 18.93 4.28 4.08
C LYS A 192 18.81 5.16 5.32
N ALA A 193 17.72 5.93 5.43
CA ALA A 193 17.53 6.87 6.54
C ALA A 193 17.09 6.19 7.85
N SER A 194 16.54 4.97 7.78
CA SER A 194 16.11 4.21 8.96
C SER A 194 17.11 3.13 9.41
N GLY A 195 18.07 2.75 8.57
CA GLY A 195 18.99 1.63 8.84
C GLY A 195 18.37 0.24 8.65
N ALA A 196 17.19 0.16 8.04
CA ALA A 196 16.53 -1.09 7.68
C ALA A 196 17.32 -1.87 6.61
N VAL A 197 17.04 -3.17 6.47
CA VAL A 197 17.68 -4.02 5.45
C VAL A 197 16.86 -4.16 4.17
N ALA A 198 15.55 -3.92 4.24
CA ALA A 198 14.63 -4.07 3.11
C ALA A 198 13.41 -3.15 3.27
N GLY A 199 12.58 -3.06 2.23
CA GLY A 199 11.38 -2.22 2.29
C GLY A 199 10.47 -2.34 1.08
N VAL A 200 9.24 -1.90 1.28
CA VAL A 200 8.14 -1.87 0.31
C VAL A 200 7.42 -0.53 0.39
N ASN A 201 6.78 -0.07 -0.70
CA ASN A 201 5.94 1.12 -0.62
C ASN A 201 4.72 0.91 0.31
N GLY A 202 4.23 2.02 0.87
CA GLY A 202 3.11 2.04 1.79
C GLY A 202 1.74 2.06 1.11
N THR A 203 0.75 2.46 1.91
CA THR A 203 -0.64 2.66 1.47
C THR A 203 -0.84 3.93 0.62
N PHE A 204 -2.06 4.09 0.13
CA PHE A 204 -2.54 5.12 -0.79
C PHE A 204 -2.45 6.54 -0.20
N PHE A 205 -2.21 7.52 -1.08
CA PHE A 205 -2.14 8.94 -0.79
C PHE A 205 -2.93 9.73 -1.84
N LYS A 206 -3.41 10.94 -1.49
CA LYS A 206 -4.54 11.59 -2.17
C LYS A 206 -4.27 11.95 -3.63
N ASP A 207 -3.12 12.54 -3.93
CA ASP A 207 -2.76 12.96 -5.28
C ASP A 207 -1.87 11.93 -6.01
N ALA A 208 -2.41 11.24 -7.00
CA ALA A 208 -1.67 10.27 -7.80
C ALA A 208 -0.79 10.87 -8.93
N ALA A 209 -0.70 12.20 -9.09
CA ALA A 209 0.18 12.79 -10.09
C ALA A 209 1.67 12.51 -9.75
N ILE A 210 2.44 12.06 -10.74
CA ILE A 210 3.88 11.73 -10.56
C ILE A 210 4.69 12.98 -10.17
N ALA A 211 4.34 14.14 -10.72
CA ALA A 211 5.00 15.42 -10.44
C ALA A 211 4.58 16.08 -9.12
N SER A 212 3.59 15.53 -8.41
CA SER A 212 3.14 16.07 -7.13
C SER A 212 4.04 15.64 -5.99
N ASN A 213 4.17 16.53 -5.00
CA ASN A 213 4.87 16.29 -3.73
C ASN A 213 3.90 16.08 -2.55
N ASP A 214 2.59 16.05 -2.80
CA ASP A 214 1.58 15.90 -1.75
C ASP A 214 1.75 14.59 -0.95
N SER A 215 1.88 14.71 0.36
CA SER A 215 2.08 13.60 1.31
C SER A 215 0.81 13.21 2.08
N ASN A 216 -0.33 13.82 1.77
CA ASN A 216 -1.61 13.51 2.39
C ASN A 216 -2.01 12.05 2.15
N MET A 217 -2.13 11.28 3.23
CA MET A 217 -2.56 9.89 3.19
C MET A 217 -4.06 9.77 2.88
N MET A 218 -4.48 8.65 2.29
CA MET A 218 -5.89 8.25 2.25
C MET A 218 -6.21 7.41 3.48
N GLY A 219 -6.94 7.99 4.45
CA GLY A 219 -7.19 7.33 5.74
C GLY A 219 -6.15 7.61 6.81
N PRO A 220 -6.42 7.20 8.07
CA PRO A 220 -5.47 7.37 9.16
C PRO A 220 -4.20 6.56 8.98
N LEU A 221 -3.10 7.11 9.49
CA LEU A 221 -1.77 6.52 9.53
C LEU A 221 -1.18 6.72 10.93
N LEU A 222 -0.70 5.65 11.54
CA LEU A 222 0.19 5.64 12.71
C LEU A 222 1.53 5.06 12.26
N THR A 223 2.64 5.71 12.63
CA THR A 223 4.00 5.24 12.40
C THR A 223 4.74 5.02 13.73
N ALA A 224 5.73 4.13 13.76
CA ALA A 224 6.46 3.75 14.98
C ALA A 224 7.22 4.89 15.70
N ASP A 225 7.37 6.07 15.09
CA ASP A 225 7.83 7.29 15.78
C ASP A 225 6.73 7.95 16.64
N GLY A 226 5.52 7.40 16.61
CA GLY A 226 4.34 7.91 17.31
C GLY A 226 3.52 8.92 16.50
N THR A 227 3.93 9.31 15.29
CA THR A 227 3.18 10.25 14.45
C THR A 227 1.83 9.65 14.05
N PHE A 228 0.74 10.39 14.28
CA PHE A 228 -0.61 9.99 13.89
C PHE A 228 -1.26 11.03 12.98
N LEU A 229 -1.50 10.63 11.74
CA LEU A 229 -2.30 11.38 10.78
C LEU A 229 -3.73 10.84 10.79
N ARG A 230 -4.72 11.73 10.84
CA ARG A 230 -6.14 11.38 10.70
C ARG A 230 -6.62 11.72 9.30
N GLU A 231 -7.64 11.02 8.82
CA GLU A 231 -8.39 11.50 7.67
C GLU A 231 -9.42 12.55 8.12
N SER A 232 -9.45 13.69 7.46
CA SER A 232 -10.37 14.81 7.73
C SER A 232 -11.44 14.99 6.65
N ASP A 233 -11.22 14.41 5.46
CA ASP A 233 -12.12 14.51 4.33
C ASP A 233 -13.28 13.52 4.49
N ALA A 234 -14.50 14.05 4.67
CA ALA A 234 -15.70 13.25 4.86
C ALA A 234 -16.07 12.38 3.65
N TYR A 235 -15.78 12.83 2.44
CA TYR A 235 -16.01 12.05 1.21
C TYR A 235 -15.02 10.87 1.13
N LEU A 236 -13.74 11.10 1.44
CA LEU A 236 -12.75 10.01 1.53
C LEU A 236 -13.09 9.03 2.66
N LEU A 237 -13.51 9.51 3.84
CA LEU A 237 -13.99 8.63 4.93
C LEU A 237 -15.12 7.71 4.47
N GLY A 238 -16.09 8.23 3.71
CA GLY A 238 -17.14 7.40 3.08
C GLY A 238 -16.55 6.33 2.15
N ARG A 239 -15.56 6.69 1.31
CA ARG A 239 -14.93 5.77 0.33
C ARG A 239 -13.96 4.74 0.92
N ILE A 240 -13.48 4.93 2.14
CA ILE A 240 -12.55 4.00 2.82
C ILE A 240 -13.18 3.23 3.99
N THR A 241 -14.43 3.55 4.36
CA THR A 241 -15.19 2.77 5.34
C THR A 241 -15.27 1.30 4.90
N GLY A 242 -15.03 0.38 5.83
CA GLY A 242 -15.03 -1.06 5.58
C GLY A 242 -13.78 -1.63 4.90
N ARG A 243 -12.87 -0.80 4.36
CA ARG A 243 -11.54 -1.27 3.90
C ARG A 243 -10.73 -1.81 5.07
N PRO A 244 -9.75 -2.71 4.85
CA PRO A 244 -8.86 -3.16 5.93
C PRO A 244 -8.10 -1.99 6.57
N LEU A 245 -8.28 -1.81 7.88
CA LEU A 245 -7.27 -1.22 8.76
C LEU A 245 -6.28 -2.33 9.11
N VAL A 246 -5.01 -2.11 8.79
CA VAL A 246 -3.88 -2.89 9.31
C VAL A 246 -3.34 -2.16 10.53
N ALA A 247 -3.01 -2.90 11.60
CA ALA A 247 -2.35 -2.38 12.78
C ALA A 247 -1.40 -3.44 13.35
N TRP A 248 -0.23 -3.04 13.86
CA TRP A 248 0.67 -3.96 14.56
C TRP A 248 1.46 -3.30 15.69
N SER A 249 1.90 -4.15 16.60
CA SER A 249 2.94 -3.90 17.60
C SER A 249 4.13 -4.83 17.31
N ASN A 250 5.16 -4.79 18.16
CA ASN A 250 6.30 -5.71 18.05
C ASN A 250 5.91 -7.20 18.17
N THR A 251 4.76 -7.52 18.77
CA THR A 251 4.36 -8.90 19.09
C THR A 251 3.02 -9.34 18.50
N GLN A 252 2.25 -8.42 17.90
CA GLN A 252 0.90 -8.71 17.41
C GLN A 252 0.61 -7.97 16.11
N PHE A 253 -0.01 -8.67 15.16
CA PHE A 253 -0.49 -8.16 13.88
C PHE A 253 -2.00 -8.31 13.78
N LEU A 254 -2.68 -7.25 13.38
CA LEU A 254 -4.14 -7.16 13.28
C LEU A 254 -4.54 -6.62 11.90
N VAL A 255 -5.51 -7.28 11.27
CA VAL A 255 -6.29 -6.69 10.18
C VAL A 255 -7.76 -6.72 10.57
N THR A 256 -8.46 -5.58 10.40
CA THR A 256 -9.90 -5.46 10.70
C THR A 256 -10.58 -4.47 9.76
N ALA A 257 -11.91 -4.48 9.68
CA ALA A 257 -12.65 -3.54 8.83
C ALA A 257 -12.65 -2.12 9.44
N PHE A 258 -12.18 -1.13 8.68
CA PHE A 258 -12.06 0.25 9.14
C PHE A 258 -13.42 0.89 9.42
N ARG A 259 -13.56 1.45 10.63
CA ARG A 259 -14.76 2.14 11.11
C ARG A 259 -14.39 3.58 11.51
N PRO A 260 -14.67 4.61 10.70
CA PRO A 260 -14.23 5.99 10.96
C PRO A 260 -14.51 6.50 12.38
N ALA A 261 -15.70 6.22 12.91
CA ALA A 261 -16.14 6.68 14.24
C ALA A 261 -15.29 6.12 15.41
N THR A 262 -14.64 4.97 15.21
CA THR A 262 -13.90 4.24 16.26
C THR A 262 -12.45 3.93 15.90
N MET A 263 -11.94 4.37 14.75
CA MET A 263 -10.59 4.03 14.27
C MET A 263 -9.84 5.20 13.64
N ASN A 264 -10.44 6.40 13.54
CA ASN A 264 -9.80 7.60 12.97
C ASN A 264 -9.16 8.51 14.05
N ARG A 265 -8.83 7.96 15.21
CA ARG A 265 -8.17 8.66 16.34
C ARG A 265 -7.14 7.73 17.00
N LYS A 266 -5.94 8.25 17.28
CA LYS A 266 -4.82 7.49 17.86
C LYS A 266 -5.23 6.65 19.08
N ALA A 267 -5.89 7.28 20.07
CA ALA A 267 -6.33 6.60 21.30
C ALA A 267 -7.28 5.42 21.05
N GLN A 268 -8.12 5.47 20.01
CA GLN A 268 -9.03 4.37 19.67
C GLN A 268 -8.32 3.23 18.94
N VAL A 269 -7.32 3.55 18.11
CA VAL A 269 -6.43 2.54 17.49
C VAL A 269 -5.58 1.85 18.57
N GLN A 270 -5.10 2.60 19.58
CA GLN A 270 -4.40 2.06 20.75
C GLN A 270 -5.29 1.21 21.66
N ALA A 271 -6.59 1.52 21.76
CA ALA A 271 -7.56 0.68 22.47
C ALA A 271 -7.92 -0.59 21.68
N LEU A 272 -7.86 -0.55 20.34
CA LEU A 272 -8.08 -1.69 19.46
C LEU A 272 -6.92 -2.70 19.51
N LEU A 273 -5.68 -2.21 19.61
CA LEU A 273 -4.47 -3.02 19.74
C LEU A 273 -3.52 -2.38 20.77
N PRO A 274 -3.49 -2.89 22.02
CA PRO A 274 -2.55 -2.41 23.03
C PRO A 274 -1.10 -2.53 22.58
N GLY A 275 -0.33 -1.45 22.76
CA GLY A 275 1.07 -1.39 22.32
C GLY A 275 1.26 -1.23 20.80
N VAL A 276 0.20 -0.93 20.03
CA VAL A 276 0.32 -0.60 18.60
C VAL A 276 1.35 0.51 18.35
N THR A 277 2.31 0.21 17.48
CA THR A 277 3.34 1.13 17.01
C THR A 277 2.98 1.68 15.64
N ASP A 278 2.26 0.90 14.82
CA ASP A 278 2.04 1.19 13.42
C ASP A 278 0.62 0.80 13.00
N ALA A 279 -0.04 1.63 12.18
CA ALA A 279 -1.36 1.31 11.61
C ALA A 279 -1.65 2.11 10.34
N PHE A 280 -2.38 1.54 9.38
CA PHE A 280 -2.85 2.27 8.21
C PHE A 280 -4.09 1.61 7.58
N VAL A 281 -4.91 2.40 6.87
CA VAL A 281 -5.98 1.84 6.03
C VAL A 281 -5.42 1.45 4.66
N ALA A 282 -5.63 0.20 4.23
CA ALA A 282 -5.13 -0.36 2.99
C ALA A 282 -6.19 -0.36 1.87
N GLY A 283 -5.79 -0.75 0.65
CA GLY A 283 -6.64 -0.64 -0.54
C GLY A 283 -7.77 -1.66 -0.60
N ALA A 284 -7.50 -2.90 -0.20
CA ALA A 284 -8.39 -4.05 -0.21
C ALA A 284 -7.82 -5.17 0.67
N TRP A 285 -8.67 -6.04 1.21
CA TRP A 285 -8.18 -7.34 1.72
C TRP A 285 -7.78 -8.22 0.52
N LEU A 286 -6.81 -9.11 0.69
CA LEU A 286 -6.36 -10.06 -0.34
C LEU A 286 -6.41 -11.50 0.16
N VAL A 287 -5.87 -11.75 1.34
CA VAL A 287 -5.87 -13.06 1.99
C VAL A 287 -6.39 -12.90 3.41
N ARG A 288 -7.31 -13.76 3.82
CA ARG A 288 -7.88 -13.80 5.17
C ARG A 288 -7.90 -15.23 5.68
N GLY A 289 -7.42 -15.47 6.89
CA GLY A 289 -7.38 -16.82 7.47
C GLY A 289 -6.53 -17.82 6.68
N GLY A 290 -5.58 -17.35 5.86
CA GLY A 290 -4.79 -18.18 4.93
C GLY A 290 -5.45 -18.41 3.57
N HIS A 291 -6.63 -17.84 3.30
CA HIS A 291 -7.39 -18.04 2.06
C HIS A 291 -7.51 -16.76 1.23
N ALA A 292 -7.30 -16.87 -0.09
CA ALA A 292 -7.50 -15.75 -1.00
C ALA A 292 -8.98 -15.33 -1.03
N ILE A 293 -9.27 -14.03 -0.83
CA ILE A 293 -10.66 -13.56 -0.87
C ILE A 293 -11.22 -13.60 -2.31
N SER A 294 -12.52 -13.84 -2.43
CA SER A 294 -13.18 -13.87 -3.75
C SER A 294 -13.16 -12.48 -4.41
N ALA A 295 -13.24 -12.42 -5.73
CA ALA A 295 -13.34 -11.14 -6.45
C ALA A 295 -14.64 -10.38 -6.10
N ALA A 296 -15.71 -11.10 -5.73
CA ALA A 296 -16.97 -10.53 -5.29
C ALA A 296 -16.85 -9.88 -3.89
N ASP A 297 -16.17 -10.55 -2.96
CA ASP A 297 -15.88 -9.99 -1.63
C ASP A 297 -14.89 -8.83 -1.72
N MET A 298 -13.90 -8.93 -2.60
CA MET A 298 -12.96 -7.84 -2.86
C MET A 298 -13.70 -6.58 -3.31
N LYS A 299 -14.68 -6.70 -4.21
CA LYS A 299 -15.50 -5.56 -4.67
C LYS A 299 -16.24 -4.84 -3.53
N ARG A 300 -16.52 -5.51 -2.39
CA ARG A 300 -17.16 -4.91 -1.21
C ARG A 300 -16.23 -4.02 -0.39
N TYR A 301 -14.91 -4.26 -0.44
CA TYR A 301 -13.91 -3.66 0.46
C TYR A 301 -12.68 -3.10 -0.24
N ALA A 302 -12.74 -2.93 -1.57
CA ALA A 302 -11.60 -2.52 -2.40
C ALA A 302 -11.74 -1.12 -3.01
N SER A 303 -10.61 -0.55 -3.42
CA SER A 303 -10.56 0.56 -4.36
C SER A 303 -11.20 0.19 -5.71
N SER A 304 -11.74 1.20 -6.40
CA SER A 304 -12.42 1.05 -7.70
C SER A 304 -11.53 0.48 -8.81
N ASP A 305 -10.22 0.63 -8.66
CA ASP A 305 -9.18 0.18 -9.59
C ASP A 305 -8.64 -1.24 -9.29
N ALA A 306 -9.21 -1.96 -8.32
CA ALA A 306 -8.69 -3.27 -7.91
C ALA A 306 -8.72 -4.36 -9.00
N GLN A 307 -9.53 -4.20 -10.04
CA GLN A 307 -9.57 -5.14 -11.17
C GLN A 307 -8.58 -4.81 -12.29
N GLU A 308 -7.95 -3.63 -12.28
CA GLU A 308 -6.96 -3.26 -13.30
C GLU A 308 -5.73 -4.17 -13.26
N VAL A 309 -5.22 -4.53 -14.43
CA VAL A 309 -4.01 -5.35 -14.59
C VAL A 309 -2.79 -4.44 -14.64
N ARG A 310 -2.02 -4.39 -13.55
CA ARG A 310 -0.81 -3.56 -13.40
C ARG A 310 0.17 -4.22 -12.41
N PRO A 311 1.43 -3.78 -12.26
CA PRO A 311 2.26 -4.22 -11.15
C PRO A 311 1.53 -3.97 -9.82
N ARG A 312 1.52 -4.97 -8.94
CA ARG A 312 0.81 -4.90 -7.65
C ARG A 312 1.71 -5.24 -6.49
N VAL A 313 1.36 -4.72 -5.31
CA VAL A 313 2.03 -4.97 -4.04
C VAL A 313 1.05 -5.42 -2.97
N PHE A 314 1.48 -6.37 -2.15
CA PHE A 314 0.81 -6.70 -0.89
C PHE A 314 1.75 -6.60 0.30
N PHE A 315 1.17 -6.38 1.48
CA PHE A 315 1.81 -6.51 2.79
C PHE A 315 0.90 -7.34 3.70
N GLY A 316 1.48 -8.02 4.69
CA GLY A 316 0.74 -8.90 5.59
C GLY A 316 1.63 -9.66 6.57
N VAL A 317 1.09 -10.77 7.08
CA VAL A 317 1.78 -11.71 7.98
C VAL A 317 1.55 -13.15 7.53
N THR A 318 2.50 -14.05 7.80
CA THR A 318 2.38 -15.50 7.60
C THR A 318 1.73 -16.20 8.80
N LYS A 319 1.44 -17.51 8.67
CA LYS A 319 0.89 -18.31 9.77
C LYS A 319 1.86 -18.40 10.96
N ASP A 320 3.15 -18.38 10.69
CA ASP A 320 4.24 -18.45 11.68
C ASP A 320 4.62 -17.07 12.26
N GLY A 321 3.77 -16.06 12.03
CA GLY A 321 3.95 -14.70 12.54
C GLY A 321 4.99 -13.85 11.80
N LEU A 322 5.59 -14.35 10.71
CA LEU A 322 6.58 -13.58 9.96
C LEU A 322 5.90 -12.50 9.12
N GLY A 323 6.38 -11.26 9.22
CA GLY A 323 6.01 -10.18 8.29
C GLY A 323 6.31 -10.59 6.86
N ILE A 324 5.42 -10.28 5.93
CA ILE A 324 5.56 -10.64 4.50
C ILE A 324 5.16 -9.46 3.62
N ALA A 325 5.98 -9.15 2.62
CA ALA A 325 5.67 -8.20 1.56
C ALA A 325 6.04 -8.79 0.20
N GLY A 326 5.15 -8.67 -0.77
CA GLY A 326 5.37 -9.20 -2.10
C GLY A 326 4.95 -8.23 -3.19
N ALA A 327 5.69 -8.25 -4.30
CA ALA A 327 5.45 -7.40 -5.45
C ALA A 327 5.50 -8.21 -6.74
N THR A 328 4.51 -8.01 -7.62
CA THR A 328 4.51 -8.67 -8.93
C THR A 328 5.29 -7.84 -9.94
N ILE A 329 6.17 -8.51 -10.67
CA ILE A 329 6.93 -7.93 -11.76
C ILE A 329 6.10 -8.02 -13.05
N THR A 330 5.38 -9.13 -13.22
CA THR A 330 4.32 -9.26 -14.23
C THR A 330 3.04 -8.54 -13.73
N PRO A 331 2.37 -7.73 -14.57
CA PRO A 331 1.08 -7.14 -14.24
C PRO A 331 0.00 -8.16 -13.87
N VAL A 332 -0.79 -7.89 -12.82
CA VAL A 332 -1.94 -8.71 -12.39
C VAL A 332 -3.10 -7.84 -11.89
N SER A 333 -4.31 -8.37 -11.87
CA SER A 333 -5.42 -7.80 -11.09
C SER A 333 -5.26 -8.13 -9.60
N SER A 334 -5.93 -7.41 -8.71
CA SER A 334 -5.87 -7.71 -7.27
C SER A 334 -6.42 -9.10 -6.92
N ALA A 335 -7.38 -9.63 -7.69
CA ALA A 335 -7.83 -11.02 -7.56
C ALA A 335 -6.76 -12.04 -8.00
N GLY A 336 -5.88 -11.68 -8.94
CA GLY A 336 -4.67 -12.44 -9.25
C GLY A 336 -3.65 -12.39 -8.11
N LEU A 337 -3.44 -11.19 -7.55
CA LEU A 337 -2.54 -10.98 -6.41
C LEU A 337 -2.98 -11.73 -5.15
N ALA A 338 -4.28 -11.81 -4.87
CA ALA A 338 -4.84 -12.56 -3.75
C ALA A 338 -4.43 -14.04 -3.78
N ARG A 339 -4.60 -14.70 -4.94
CA ARG A 339 -4.16 -16.09 -5.15
C ARG A 339 -2.64 -16.26 -5.04
N ILE A 340 -1.88 -15.27 -5.49
CA ILE A 340 -0.41 -15.26 -5.34
C ILE A 340 -0.02 -15.16 -3.87
N ALA A 341 -0.62 -14.24 -3.12
CA ALA A 341 -0.35 -14.04 -1.70
C ALA A 341 -0.70 -15.28 -0.86
N GLU A 342 -1.82 -15.96 -1.17
CA GLU A 342 -2.18 -17.27 -0.61
C GLU A 342 -1.12 -18.33 -0.95
N GLN A 343 -0.75 -18.48 -2.24
CA GLN A 343 0.20 -19.52 -2.67
C GLN A 343 1.63 -19.32 -2.16
N VAL A 344 2.06 -18.07 -1.86
CA VAL A 344 3.33 -17.83 -1.16
C VAL A 344 3.21 -17.96 0.36
N GLY A 345 2.04 -18.25 0.92
CA GLY A 345 1.84 -18.57 2.34
C GLY A 345 1.58 -17.36 3.24
N ALA A 346 0.86 -16.33 2.77
CA ALA A 346 0.30 -15.32 3.65
C ALA A 346 -0.89 -15.88 4.46
N GLN A 347 -1.00 -15.48 5.73
CA GLN A 347 -2.14 -15.76 6.61
C GLN A 347 -3.17 -14.63 6.54
N GLU A 348 -2.67 -13.39 6.63
CA GLU A 348 -3.44 -12.18 6.34
C GLU A 348 -2.61 -11.34 5.36
N ALA A 349 -3.25 -10.78 4.33
CA ALA A 349 -2.60 -9.87 3.39
C ALA A 349 -3.57 -8.81 2.86
N VAL A 350 -3.04 -7.61 2.59
CA VAL A 350 -3.76 -6.46 2.05
C VAL A 350 -3.09 -5.87 0.82
N LEU A 351 -3.89 -5.21 -0.02
CA LEU A 351 -3.43 -4.46 -1.19
C LEU A 351 -2.82 -3.13 -0.77
N MET A 352 -1.57 -2.92 -1.15
CA MET A 352 -0.83 -1.66 -0.97
C MET A 352 -1.00 -0.77 -2.22
N ASP A 353 -0.50 0.48 -2.16
CA ASP A 353 -0.49 1.31 -3.36
C ASP A 353 0.31 0.61 -4.48
N SER A 354 -0.16 0.74 -5.71
CA SER A 354 0.17 -0.17 -6.81
C SER A 354 0.29 0.60 -8.13
N GLY A 355 0.61 -0.08 -9.25
CA GLY A 355 1.00 0.63 -10.47
C GLY A 355 2.32 1.36 -10.23
N TYR A 356 2.43 2.64 -10.60
CA TYR A 356 3.68 3.40 -10.53
C TYR A 356 4.34 3.51 -9.14
N SER A 357 3.61 3.35 -8.03
CA SER A 357 4.21 3.31 -6.68
C SER A 357 4.91 1.98 -6.34
N THR A 358 4.52 0.88 -7.00
CA THR A 358 4.98 -0.48 -6.72
C THR A 358 6.49 -0.50 -6.58
N SER A 359 7.02 -0.76 -5.40
CA SER A 359 8.47 -0.86 -5.19
C SER A 359 8.79 -1.81 -4.05
N LEU A 360 9.73 -2.72 -4.31
CA LEU A 360 10.22 -3.70 -3.35
C LEU A 360 11.75 -3.77 -3.45
N ILE A 361 12.43 -3.55 -2.34
CA ILE A 361 13.88 -3.35 -2.25
C ILE A 361 14.46 -4.27 -1.16
N TYR A 362 15.63 -4.87 -1.42
CA TYR A 362 16.41 -5.61 -0.42
C TYR A 362 17.89 -5.20 -0.52
N GLY A 363 18.45 -4.63 0.54
CA GLY A 363 19.76 -3.99 0.53
C GLY A 363 19.86 -2.94 -0.57
N ALA A 364 20.85 -3.09 -1.46
CA ALA A 364 21.03 -2.25 -2.64
C ALA A 364 20.19 -2.71 -3.87
N GLN A 365 19.49 -3.84 -3.79
CA GLN A 365 18.81 -4.44 -4.94
C GLN A 365 17.36 -3.99 -5.08
N VAL A 366 17.05 -3.43 -6.26
CA VAL A 366 15.67 -3.21 -6.71
C VAL A 366 15.09 -4.55 -7.19
N LEU A 367 14.05 -5.04 -6.54
CA LEU A 367 13.43 -6.33 -6.84
C LEU A 367 12.25 -6.20 -7.80
N ALA A 368 11.38 -5.22 -7.54
CA ALA A 368 10.22 -4.87 -8.35
C ALA A 368 10.04 -3.35 -8.41
N VAL A 369 9.49 -2.85 -9.52
CA VAL A 369 9.14 -1.45 -9.75
C VAL A 369 7.78 -1.33 -10.45
N GLY A 370 7.17 -0.14 -10.40
CA GLY A 370 5.87 0.15 -10.99
C GLY A 370 5.88 0.38 -12.50
N HIS A 371 7.04 0.23 -13.14
CA HIS A 371 7.26 0.44 -14.56
C HIS A 371 7.70 -0.88 -15.24
N ALA A 372 7.53 -0.97 -16.56
CA ALA A 372 7.99 -2.12 -17.35
C ALA A 372 9.51 -2.35 -17.32
N SER A 373 10.30 -1.36 -16.86
CA SER A 373 11.77 -1.42 -16.79
C SER A 373 12.28 -1.15 -15.38
N ARG A 374 13.09 -2.07 -14.83
CA ARG A 374 13.81 -1.90 -13.56
C ARG A 374 14.81 -0.74 -13.55
N LYS A 375 15.14 -0.16 -14.71
CA LYS A 375 16.00 1.04 -14.83
C LYS A 375 15.25 2.34 -14.51
N VAL A 376 13.92 2.33 -14.56
CA VAL A 376 13.08 3.48 -14.20
C VAL A 376 12.68 3.31 -12.73
N PRO A 377 13.02 4.26 -11.84
CA PRO A 377 12.60 4.19 -10.44
C PRO A 377 11.08 4.33 -10.35
N SER A 378 10.48 3.66 -9.37
CA SER A 378 9.06 3.87 -9.04
C SER A 378 8.81 5.30 -8.55
N ARG A 379 7.56 5.77 -8.70
CA ARG A 379 7.11 7.06 -8.19
C ARG A 379 7.46 7.18 -6.69
N PRO A 380 8.07 8.30 -6.23
CA PRO A 380 8.28 8.55 -4.81
C PRO A 380 6.94 8.49 -4.04
N VAL A 381 6.98 7.99 -2.80
CA VAL A 381 5.80 7.79 -1.95
C VAL A 381 5.99 8.49 -0.60
N PRO A 382 4.92 8.98 0.04
CA PRO A 382 5.02 9.61 1.37
C PRO A 382 5.11 8.59 2.51
N HIS A 383 4.82 7.32 2.26
CA HIS A 383 4.76 6.26 3.25
C HIS A 383 5.39 4.97 2.69
N ALA A 384 6.17 4.27 3.51
CA ALA A 384 6.77 2.98 3.22
C ALA A 384 6.78 2.06 4.46
N ILE A 385 6.76 0.76 4.24
CA ILE A 385 7.04 -0.24 5.28
C ILE A 385 8.47 -0.72 5.08
N VAL A 386 9.32 -0.55 6.10
CA VAL A 386 10.71 -1.00 6.09
C VAL A 386 10.89 -2.18 7.04
N PHE A 387 11.82 -3.08 6.74
CA PHE A 387 12.03 -4.30 7.51
C PHE A 387 13.41 -4.30 8.16
N PHE A 388 13.44 -4.55 9.46
CA PHE A 388 14.65 -4.67 10.27
C PHE A 388 14.99 -6.14 10.55
N ASN A 389 16.28 -6.47 10.58
CA ASN A 389 16.73 -7.74 11.17
C ASN A 389 16.62 -7.68 12.71
N PRO A 390 16.49 -8.81 13.41
CA PRO A 390 16.35 -8.86 14.86
C PRO A 390 17.49 -8.12 15.60
N SER A 391 18.72 -8.24 15.11
CA SER A 391 19.91 -7.58 15.66
C SER A 391 19.96 -6.06 15.41
N SER A 392 19.06 -5.51 14.60
CA SER A 392 19.00 -4.08 14.24
C SER A 392 17.94 -3.29 15.02
N VAL A 393 17.17 -3.96 15.89
CA VAL A 393 16.01 -3.42 16.63
C VAL A 393 16.34 -2.19 17.50
N GLN A 394 17.59 -2.03 17.95
CA GLN A 394 18.01 -0.88 18.78
C GLN A 394 17.92 0.49 18.06
N ALA A 395 17.70 0.55 16.74
CA ALA A 395 17.64 1.80 15.98
C ALA A 395 16.23 2.41 15.81
N GLN A 396 15.17 1.74 16.29
CA GLN A 396 13.77 2.04 15.92
C GLN A 396 13.30 3.48 16.23
N GLY A 397 13.81 4.09 17.30
CA GLY A 397 13.31 5.36 17.85
C GLY A 397 13.90 6.65 17.26
N LYS A 398 14.76 6.59 16.23
CA LYS A 398 15.26 7.82 15.59
C LYS A 398 14.24 8.35 14.57
N PRO A 399 13.77 9.62 14.71
CA PRO A 399 13.01 10.28 13.66
C PRO A 399 13.83 10.32 12.36
N LEU A 400 13.16 10.25 11.22
CA LEU A 400 13.81 10.55 9.95
C LEU A 400 14.31 12.01 9.99
N PRO A 401 15.56 12.29 9.59
CA PRO A 401 16.09 13.65 9.67
C PRO A 401 15.24 14.59 8.80
N GLY A 402 14.65 15.59 9.44
CA GLY A 402 14.08 16.74 8.74
C GLY A 402 15.17 17.42 7.93
N LYS A 403 14.82 17.82 6.71
CA LYS A 403 15.61 18.76 5.91
C LYS A 403 15.02 20.15 6.05
#